data_AF-A0AAU5LF64-F1
#
_entry.id   AF-A0AAU5LF64-F1
#
_cell.length_a   1.000
_cell.length_b   1.000
_cell.length_c   1.000
_cell.angle_alpha   90.00
_cell.angle_beta   90.00
_cell.angle_gamma   90.00
#
_symmetry.space_group_name_H-M   'P 1'
#
loop_
_entity.id
_entity.type
_entity.pdbx_description
1 polymer ?
#
loop_
_entity_poly.entity_id
_entity_poly.type
_entity_poly.pdbx_seq_one_letter_code
_entity_poly.pdbx_strand_id
1 'polypeptide(L)'
;MIRTAAVLCWFNAIGFGVFTIPAIARVQAGKDLPIVFGFPAYGQGPFENHGIKSTVPLLAGFLAVCLVEAAAGWLLWGNHRTGAILALAILPAGAIYWWGFALPIPPLVAVARTALLLAAWPKLD
;
A
#
# COMPACT_ATOMS: atom_id res chain seq x y z
N MET A 1 -15.25 -13.58 -4.73
CA MET A 1 -13.98 -13.51 -5.50
C MET A 1 -13.60 -12.06 -5.76
N ILE A 2 -14.25 -11.33 -6.67
CA ILE A 2 -13.95 -9.91 -6.94
C ILE A 2 -14.15 -8.99 -5.71
N ARG A 3 -15.26 -9.13 -4.99
CA ARG A 3 -15.48 -8.37 -3.74
C ARG A 3 -14.43 -8.69 -2.66
N THR A 4 -13.96 -9.94 -2.61
CA THR A 4 -12.87 -10.36 -1.71
C THR A 4 -11.55 -9.69 -2.10
N ALA A 5 -11.23 -9.62 -3.39
CA ALA A 5 -10.07 -8.89 -3.89
C ALA A 5 -10.16 -7.38 -3.60
N ALA A 6 -11.34 -6.79 -3.72
CA ALA A 6 -11.59 -5.39 -3.36
C ALA A 6 -11.36 -5.13 -1.86
N VAL A 7 -11.87 -6.01 -0.99
CA VAL A 7 -11.63 -5.92 0.47
C VAL A 7 -10.14 -6.06 0.79
N LEU A 8 -9.40 -6.94 0.12
CA LEU A 8 -7.95 -7.06 0.32
C LEU A 8 -7.19 -5.82 -0.16
N CYS A 9 -7.61 -5.19 -1.26
CA CYS A 9 -7.08 -3.89 -1.68
C CYS A 9 -7.31 -2.82 -0.59
N TRP A 10 -8.52 -2.73 -0.04
CA TRP A 10 -8.81 -1.77 1.02
C TRP A 10 -8.10 -2.08 2.31
N PHE A 11 -7.97 -3.36 2.68
CA PHE A 11 -7.22 -3.76 3.86
C PHE A 11 -5.76 -3.28 3.77
N ASN A 12 -5.11 -3.47 2.61
CA ASN A 12 -3.75 -3.00 2.40
C ASN A 12 -3.69 -1.46 2.36
N ALA A 13 -4.56 -0.83 1.57
CA ALA A 13 -4.58 0.61 1.39
C ALA A 13 -4.89 1.39 2.68
N ILE A 14 -5.88 0.95 3.45
CA ILE A 14 -6.28 1.61 4.70
C ILE A 14 -5.32 1.20 5.82
N GLY A 15 -5.01 -0.09 5.92
CA GLY A 15 -4.16 -0.66 6.97
C GLY A 15 -2.73 -0.14 6.94
N PHE A 16 -2.24 0.33 5.79
CA PHE A 16 -0.91 0.96 5.68
C PHE A 16 -0.95 2.44 5.27
N GLY A 17 -2.03 2.92 4.65
CA GLY A 17 -2.17 4.34 4.26
C GLY A 17 -2.68 5.25 5.39
N VAL A 18 -3.45 4.73 6.35
CA VAL A 18 -3.89 5.56 7.49
C VAL A 18 -2.72 5.87 8.42
N PHE A 19 -1.78 4.93 8.59
CA PHE A 19 -0.63 5.12 9.47
C PHE A 19 0.48 5.98 8.84
N THR A 20 0.49 6.19 7.52
CA THR A 20 1.46 7.12 6.90
C THR A 20 1.16 8.57 7.22
N ILE A 21 -0.11 8.95 7.42
CA ILE A 21 -0.50 10.32 7.79
C ILE A 21 0.13 10.78 9.12
N PRO A 22 -0.03 10.06 10.25
CA PRO A 22 0.64 10.44 11.49
C PRO A 22 2.17 10.27 11.40
N ALA A 23 2.69 9.36 10.56
CA ALA A 23 4.12 9.24 10.34
C ALA A 23 4.71 10.50 9.68
N ILE A 24 4.07 11.00 8.62
CA ILE A 24 4.46 12.25 7.94
C ILE A 24 4.43 13.41 8.94
N ALA A 25 3.36 13.55 9.71
CA ALA A 25 3.20 14.64 10.67
C ALA A 25 4.29 14.62 11.77
N ARG A 26 4.68 13.44 12.27
CA ARG A 26 5.74 13.32 13.29
C ARG A 26 7.12 13.62 12.72
N VAL A 27 7.44 13.10 11.52
CA VAL A 27 8.71 13.36 10.85
C VAL A 27 8.85 14.85 10.52
N GLN A 28 7.79 15.51 10.05
CA GLN A 28 7.77 16.96 9.82
C GLN A 28 7.99 17.77 11.12
N ALA A 29 7.53 17.26 12.26
CA ALA A 29 7.78 17.84 13.57
C ALA A 29 9.19 17.52 14.13
N GLY A 30 10.07 16.90 13.34
CA GLY A 30 11.42 16.50 13.77
C GLY A 30 11.44 15.35 14.78
N LYS A 31 10.34 14.59 14.91
CA LYS A 31 10.21 13.46 15.82
C LYS A 31 10.46 12.15 15.07
N ASP A 32 10.88 11.13 15.81
CA ASP A 32 11.05 9.77 15.27
C ASP A 32 9.74 9.21 14.71
N LEU A 33 9.90 8.23 13.82
CA LEU A 33 8.80 7.49 13.21
C LEU A 33 7.90 6.85 14.28
N PRO A 34 6.58 6.85 14.09
CA PRO A 34 5.66 6.23 15.03
C PRO A 34 5.96 4.73 15.15
N ILE A 35 5.99 4.24 16.39
CA ILE A 35 6.11 2.82 16.68
C ILE A 35 4.73 2.20 16.56
N VAL A 36 4.58 1.21 15.68
CA VAL A 36 3.35 0.46 15.44
C VAL A 36 3.67 -1.02 15.70
N PHE A 37 2.88 -1.67 16.57
CA PHE A 37 3.13 -3.04 17.04
C PHE A 37 4.54 -3.30 17.63
N GLY A 38 5.17 -2.27 18.20
CA GLY A 38 6.52 -2.38 18.78
C GLY A 38 7.67 -2.21 17.77
N PHE A 39 7.37 -1.96 16.50
CA PHE A 39 8.36 -1.69 15.44
C PHE A 39 8.18 -0.29 14.85
N PRO A 40 9.25 0.38 14.38
CA PRO A 40 9.11 1.62 13.64
C PRO A 40 8.25 1.38 12.39
N ALA A 41 7.07 2.00 12.31
CA ALA A 41 6.04 1.67 11.32
C ALA A 41 6.48 1.80 9.85
N TYR A 42 7.53 2.59 9.61
CA TYR A 42 8.13 2.86 8.30
C TYR A 42 9.66 3.02 8.41
N GLY A 43 10.27 2.38 9.41
CA GLY A 43 11.70 2.47 9.69
C GLY A 43 12.40 1.12 9.53
N GLN A 44 13.72 1.11 9.69
CA GLN A 44 14.63 -0.04 9.53
C GLN A 44 14.71 -0.65 8.11
N GLY A 45 14.06 -0.03 7.12
CA GLY A 45 14.21 -0.40 5.71
C GLY A 45 15.33 0.38 4.99
N PRO A 46 15.68 0.01 3.74
CA PRO A 46 16.69 0.68 2.93
C PRO A 46 16.52 2.20 2.79
N PHE A 47 15.29 2.70 2.94
CA PHE A 47 14.99 4.12 2.90
C PHE A 47 15.44 4.90 4.14
N GLU A 48 15.64 4.24 5.28
CA GLU A 48 16.15 4.90 6.49
C GLU A 48 17.59 5.40 6.31
N ASN A 49 18.39 4.69 5.51
CA ASN A 49 19.78 5.05 5.18
C ASN A 49 19.91 6.37 4.41
N HIS A 50 18.82 6.88 3.81
CA HIS A 50 18.81 8.13 3.05
C HIS A 50 18.44 9.35 3.91
N GLY A 51 18.16 9.14 5.21
CA GLY A 51 17.94 10.19 6.20
C GLY A 51 16.56 10.85 6.17
N ILE A 52 16.22 11.51 7.28
CA ILE A 52 14.90 12.08 7.63
C ILE A 52 14.31 12.99 6.54
N LYS A 53 15.16 13.75 5.81
CA LYS A 53 14.71 14.67 4.76
C LYS A 53 14.10 13.95 3.55
N SER A 54 14.54 12.73 3.24
CA SER A 54 14.00 11.92 2.15
C SER A 54 12.78 11.10 2.58
N THR A 55 12.59 10.90 3.88
CA THR A 55 11.50 10.08 4.43
C THR A 55 10.12 10.68 4.18
N VAL A 56 9.96 12.01 4.27
CA VAL A 56 8.67 12.69 4.02
C VAL A 56 8.16 12.48 2.58
N PRO A 57 8.94 12.78 1.52
CA PRO A 57 8.48 12.55 0.15
C PRO A 57 8.25 11.05 -0.14
N LEU A 58 9.03 10.14 0.45
CA LEU A 58 8.80 8.70 0.33
C LEU A 58 7.49 8.25 0.99
N LEU A 59 7.19 8.73 2.20
CA LEU A 59 5.92 8.46 2.87
C LEU A 59 4.73 9.05 2.10
N ALA A 60 4.88 10.24 1.54
CA ALA A 60 3.86 10.87 0.71
C ALA A 60 3.62 10.09 -0.59
N GLY A 61 4.69 9.61 -1.23
CA GLY A 61 4.60 8.75 -2.40
C GLY A 61 3.92 7.41 -2.10
N PHE A 62 4.22 6.81 -0.94
CA PHE A 62 3.54 5.59 -0.50
C PHE A 62 2.07 5.82 -0.15
N LEU A 63 1.74 6.97 0.44
CA LEU A 63 0.35 7.38 0.66
C LEU A 63 -0.39 7.51 -0.68
N ALA A 64 0.23 8.10 -1.70
CA ALA A 64 -0.35 8.16 -3.04
C ALA A 64 -0.59 6.76 -3.64
N VAL A 65 0.36 5.84 -3.48
CA VAL A 65 0.18 4.42 -3.86
C VAL A 65 -1.02 3.80 -3.14
N CYS A 66 -1.15 4.02 -1.83
CA CYS A 66 -2.29 3.52 -1.04
C CYS A 66 -3.63 4.12 -1.54
N LEU A 67 -3.67 5.39 -1.91
CA LEU A 67 -4.88 6.02 -2.46
C LEU A 67 -5.28 5.41 -3.81
N VAL A 68 -4.31 5.18 -4.70
CA VAL A 68 -4.55 4.50 -5.98
C VAL A 68 -5.06 3.07 -5.75
N GLU A 69 -4.50 2.38 -4.76
CA GLU A 69 -4.89 1.03 -4.38
C GLU A 69 -6.31 0.99 -3.77
N ALA A 70 -6.69 2.00 -2.99
CA ALA A 70 -8.06 2.17 -2.49
C ALA A 70 -9.05 2.43 -3.63
N ALA A 71 -8.70 3.28 -4.59
CA ALA A 71 -9.49 3.54 -5.79
C ALA A 71 -9.64 2.27 -6.66
N ALA A 72 -8.58 1.47 -6.79
CA ALA A 72 -8.64 0.18 -7.46
C ALA A 72 -9.60 -0.78 -6.74
N GLY A 73 -9.58 -0.83 -5.41
CA GLY A 73 -10.54 -1.58 -4.61
C GLY A 73 -11.99 -1.14 -4.87
N TRP A 74 -12.24 0.17 -4.99
CA TRP A 74 -13.56 0.70 -5.31
C TRP A 74 -14.06 0.31 -6.71
N LEU A 75 -13.20 0.41 -7.72
CA LEU A 75 -13.52 -0.02 -9.09
C LEU A 75 -13.77 -1.53 -9.17
N LEU A 76 -12.98 -2.33 -8.43
CA LEU A 76 -13.18 -3.77 -8.32
C LEU A 76 -14.49 -4.10 -7.61
N TRP A 77 -14.90 -3.33 -6.61
CA TRP A 77 -16.20 -3.52 -5.97
C TRP A 77 -17.36 -3.35 -6.98
N GLY A 78 -17.21 -2.43 -7.93
CA GLY A 78 -18.12 -2.22 -9.06
C GLY A 78 -17.97 -3.21 -10.21
N ASN A 79 -17.10 -4.23 -10.10
CA ASN A 79 -16.82 -5.22 -11.15
C ASN A 79 -16.11 -4.69 -12.41
N HIS A 80 -15.54 -3.48 -12.36
CA HIS A 80 -14.91 -2.88 -13.53
C HIS A 80 -13.51 -3.45 -13.77
N ARG A 81 -13.24 -3.92 -15.00
CA ARG A 81 -11.90 -4.41 -15.40
C ARG A 81 -10.79 -3.37 -15.23
N THR A 82 -11.12 -2.08 -15.34
CA THR A 82 -10.18 -0.98 -15.06
C THR A 82 -9.60 -1.04 -13.65
N GLY A 83 -10.39 -1.46 -12.65
CA GLY A 83 -9.90 -1.64 -11.28
C GLY A 83 -8.85 -2.74 -11.16
N ALA A 84 -9.02 -3.83 -11.93
CA ALA A 84 -8.07 -4.92 -11.99
C ALA A 84 -6.75 -4.50 -12.64
N ILE A 85 -6.83 -3.76 -13.75
CA ILE A 85 -5.65 -3.18 -14.42
C ILE A 85 -4.92 -2.22 -13.49
N LEU A 86 -5.65 -1.33 -12.81
CA LEU A 86 -5.06 -0.38 -11.86
C LEU A 86 -4.36 -1.08 -10.69
N ALA A 87 -4.98 -2.13 -10.13
CA ALA A 87 -4.40 -2.93 -9.05
C ALA A 87 -3.12 -3.69 -9.48
N LEU A 88 -3.02 -4.11 -10.74
CA LEU A 88 -1.81 -4.73 -11.30
C LEU A 88 -0.74 -3.69 -11.67
N ALA A 89 -1.15 -2.52 -12.18
CA ALA A 89 -0.23 -1.45 -12.55
C ALA A 89 0.44 -0.80 -11.34
N ILE A 90 -0.26 -0.71 -10.20
CA ILE A 90 0.28 -0.10 -8.97
C ILE A 90 1.20 -1.06 -8.18
N LEU A 91 1.15 -2.36 -8.49
CA LEU A 91 1.87 -3.42 -7.78
C LEU A 91 3.40 -3.23 -7.75
N PRO A 92 4.07 -2.85 -8.86
CA PRO A 92 5.51 -2.56 -8.84
C PRO A 92 5.86 -1.38 -7.93
N ALA A 93 5.05 -0.31 -7.95
CA ALA A 93 5.24 0.84 -7.07
C ALA A 93 5.08 0.41 -5.60
N GLY A 94 4.03 -0.35 -5.29
CA GLY A 94 3.82 -0.96 -3.97
C GLY A 94 5.01 -1.79 -3.53
N ALA A 95 5.52 -2.69 -4.38
CA ALA A 95 6.66 -3.55 -4.08
C ALA A 95 7.93 -2.77 -3.70
N ILE A 96 8.23 -1.68 -4.41
CA ILE A 96 9.36 -0.80 -4.08
C ILE A 96 9.19 -0.22 -2.67
N TYR A 97 7.99 0.27 -2.32
CA TYR A 97 7.74 0.82 -0.99
C TYR A 97 7.70 -0.24 0.10
N TRP A 98 7.16 -1.43 -0.15
CA TRP A 98 7.15 -2.52 0.83
C TRP A 98 8.56 -2.98 1.13
N TRP A 99 9.41 -3.08 0.11
CA TRP A 99 10.83 -3.38 0.29
C TRP A 99 11.56 -2.23 1.01
N GLY A 100 11.34 -0.99 0.57
CA GLY A 100 11.98 0.21 1.11
C GLY A 100 11.63 0.51 2.58
N PHE A 101 10.42 0.15 3.02
CA PHE A 101 9.95 0.25 4.40
C PHE A 101 9.99 -1.09 5.17
N ALA A 102 10.55 -2.14 4.57
CA ALA A 102 10.65 -3.48 5.17
C ALA A 102 9.32 -4.06 5.70
N LEU A 103 8.22 -3.85 4.97
CA LEU A 103 6.87 -4.29 5.35
C LEU A 103 6.61 -5.75 4.89
N PRO A 104 6.44 -6.71 5.81
CA PRO A 104 6.29 -8.13 5.45
C PRO A 104 4.87 -8.53 5.03
N ILE A 105 3.85 -7.81 5.51
CA ILE A 105 2.43 -8.15 5.29
C ILE A 105 1.92 -7.73 3.90
N PRO A 106 2.19 -6.50 3.38
CA PRO A 106 1.64 -6.05 2.11
C PRO A 106 1.94 -6.97 0.90
N PRO A 107 3.17 -7.52 0.74
CA PRO A 107 3.46 -8.46 -0.34
C PRO A 107 2.57 -9.72 -0.31
N LEU A 108 2.31 -10.27 0.88
CA LEU A 108 1.46 -11.46 1.04
C LEU A 108 0.02 -11.17 0.63
N VAL A 109 -0.52 -10.03 1.08
CA VAL A 109 -1.86 -9.55 0.72
C VAL A 109 -1.96 -9.30 -0.79
N ALA A 110 -0.92 -8.71 -1.39
CA ALA A 110 -0.86 -8.44 -2.82
C ALA A 110 -0.80 -9.72 -3.66
N VAL A 111 -0.09 -10.76 -3.21
CA VAL A 111 -0.11 -12.07 -3.90
C VAL A 111 -1.52 -12.67 -3.84
N ALA A 112 -2.14 -12.70 -2.66
CA ALA A 112 -3.48 -13.23 -2.48
C ALA A 112 -4.52 -12.50 -3.34
N ARG A 113 -4.50 -11.16 -3.37
CA ARG A 113 -5.40 -10.39 -4.24
C ARG A 113 -5.16 -10.67 -5.72
N THR A 114 -3.90 -10.82 -6.12
CA THR A 114 -3.53 -11.02 -7.54
C THR A 114 -4.02 -12.37 -8.02
N ALA A 115 -3.86 -13.42 -7.21
CA ALA A 115 -4.43 -14.73 -7.51
C ALA A 115 -5.97 -14.67 -7.66
N LEU A 116 -6.66 -13.95 -6.76
CA LEU A 116 -8.10 -13.75 -6.85
C LEU A 116 -8.52 -12.94 -8.08
N LEU A 117 -7.76 -11.93 -8.46
CA LEU A 117 -7.98 -11.13 -9.67
C LEU A 117 -7.83 -11.95 -10.93
N LEU A 118 -6.77 -12.76 -11.04
CA LEU A 118 -6.53 -13.64 -12.18
C LEU A 118 -7.63 -14.72 -12.30
N ALA A 119 -8.04 -15.32 -11.16
CA ALA A 119 -9.12 -16.31 -11.15
C ALA A 119 -10.48 -15.70 -11.53
N ALA A 120 -10.70 -14.43 -11.21
CA ALA A 120 -11.94 -13.73 -11.49
C ALA A 120 -11.91 -12.90 -12.79
N TRP A 121 -10.76 -12.87 -13.47
CA TRP A 121 -10.51 -12.10 -14.69
C TRP A 121 -11.55 -12.29 -15.80
N PRO A 122 -11.99 -13.51 -16.14
CA PRO A 122 -12.99 -13.71 -17.19
C PRO A 122 -14.41 -13.23 -16.81
N LYS A 123 -14.63 -12.78 -15.57
CA LYS A 123 -15.93 -12.30 -15.05
C LYS A 123 -15.99 -10.79 -14.86
N LEU A 124 -14.92 -10.08 -15.19
CA LEU A 124 -14.87 -8.62 -15.15
C LEU A 124 -15.52 -8.06 -16.43
N ASP A 125 -16.34 -7.02 -16.26
CA ASP A 125 -16.99 -6.29 -17.36
C ASP A 125 -16.00 -5.50 -18.23
#